data_AF-A0AAN6VZK7-F1
#
_entry.id   AF-A0AAN6VZK7-F1
#
_cell.length_a   1.000
_cell.length_b   1.000
_cell.length_c   1.000
_cell.angle_alpha   90.00
_cell.angle_beta   90.00
_cell.angle_gamma   90.00
#
_symmetry.space_group_name_H-M   'P 1'
#
loop_
_entity.id
_entity.type
_entity.pdbx_description
1 polymer ?
#
loop_
_entity_poly.entity_id
_entity_poly.type
_entity_poly.pdbx_seq_one_letter_code
_entity_poly.pdbx_strand_id
1 'polypeptide(L)' 'MRLLESDDAGGIRLTKDLPSDKIPPYAILSHTWGPDEEEVSYKDLEDGKAVSKPGYNKIRFCADQVRRDGLKFFW' A
#
# COMPACT_ATOMS: atom_id res chain seq x y z
N MET A 1 -7.26 -3.92 -11.26
CA MET A 1 -6.89 -3.04 -10.14
C MET A 1 -5.66 -3.63 -9.47
N ARG A 2 -4.67 -2.81 -9.12
CA ARG A 2 -3.53 -3.23 -8.29
C ARG A 2 -3.75 -2.72 -6.87
N LEU A 3 -3.40 -3.54 -5.88
CA LEU A 3 -3.49 -3.21 -4.46
C LEU A 3 -2.13 -3.43 -3.80
N LEU A 4 -1.96 -2.90 -2.59
CA LEU A 4 -0.91 -3.31 -1.67
C LEU A 4 -1.44 -4.42 -0.76
N GLU A 5 -0.67 -5.48 -0.62
CA GLU A 5 -0.91 -6.59 0.30
C GLU A 5 0.03 -6.48 1.49
N SER A 6 -0.54 -6.59 2.68
CA SER A 6 0.17 -6.68 3.95
C SER A 6 0.28 -8.15 4.35
N ASP A 7 1.48 -8.70 4.37
CA ASP A 7 1.71 -10.10 4.77
C ASP A 7 1.79 -10.26 6.30
N ASP A 8 1.70 -11.51 6.77
CA ASP A 8 1.71 -11.85 8.20
C ASP A 8 3.04 -11.52 8.89
N ALA A 9 4.13 -11.31 8.12
CA ALA A 9 5.43 -10.91 8.62
C ALA A 9 5.62 -9.38 8.63
N GLY A 10 4.58 -8.62 8.26
CA GLY A 10 4.62 -7.16 8.18
C GLY A 10 5.23 -6.61 6.89
N GLY A 11 5.50 -7.48 5.92
CA GLY A 11 5.92 -7.12 4.58
C GLY A 11 4.78 -6.48 3.79
N ILE A 12 5.14 -5.59 2.87
CA ILE A 12 4.20 -4.90 1.98
C ILE A 12 4.61 -5.22 0.55
N ARG A 13 3.67 -5.70 -0.25
CA ARG A 13 3.91 -6.09 -1.64
C ARG A 13 2.81 -5.62 -2.57
N LEU A 14 3.18 -5.29 -3.80
CA LEU A 14 2.22 -4.95 -4.84
C LEU A 14 1.58 -6.24 -5.39
N THR A 15 0.25 -6.27 -5.49
CA THR A 15 -0.45 -7.37 -6.16
C THR A 15 -0.21 -7.33 -7.67
N LYS A 16 -0.47 -8.45 -8.34
CA LYS A 16 -0.73 -8.41 -9.79
C LYS A 16 -1.98 -7.58 -10.09
N ASP A 17 -2.21 -7.27 -11.36
CA ASP A 17 -3.46 -6.64 -11.76
C ASP A 17 -4.63 -7.61 -11.53
N LEU A 18 -5.54 -7.22 -10.65
CA LEU A 18 -6.72 -7.98 -10.26
C LEU A 18 -7.89 -7.64 -11.21
N PRO A 19 -8.59 -8.64 -11.77
CA PRO A 19 -9.78 -8.39 -12.57
C PRO A 19 -10.91 -7.86 -11.68
N SER A 20 -11.84 -7.10 -12.27
CA SER A 20 -12.88 -6.36 -11.53
C SER A 20 -13.81 -7.24 -10.70
N ASP A 21 -14.03 -8.48 -11.12
CA ASP A 21 -14.85 -9.48 -10.44
C ASP A 21 -14.12 -10.21 -9.29
N LYS A 22 -12.81 -9.96 -9.10
CA LYS A 22 -11.98 -10.61 -8.08
C LYS A 22 -11.25 -9.61 -7.17
N ILE A 23 -11.80 -8.41 -6.99
CA ILE A 23 -11.26 -7.42 -6.08
C ILE A 23 -11.64 -7.83 -4.64
N PRO A 24 -10.67 -8.15 -3.76
CA PRO A 24 -10.94 -8.50 -2.37
C PRO A 24 -11.34 -7.26 -1.56
N PRO A 25 -11.92 -7.42 -0.35
CA PRO A 25 -12.07 -6.31 0.59
C PRO A 25 -10.72 -5.62 0.87
N TYR A 26 -10.70 -4.29 0.75
CA TYR A 26 -9.50 -3.48 0.94
C TYR A 26 -9.83 -2.17 1.65
N ALA A 27 -8.85 -1.62 2.36
CA ALA A 27 -8.94 -0.27 2.92
C ALA A 27 -8.35 0.77 1.96
N ILE A 28 -8.83 2.01 2.05
CA ILE A 28 -8.25 3.13 1.31
C ILE A 28 -7.52 4.02 2.29
N LEU A 29 -6.26 4.31 1.98
CA LEU A 29 -5.45 5.26 2.71
C LEU A 29 -6.01 6.67 2.49
N SER A 30 -6.37 7.34 3.58
CA SER A 30 -6.91 8.70 3.50
C SER A 30 -5.87 9.66 2.92
N HIS A 31 -6.25 10.34 1.84
CA HIS A 31 -5.30 11.07 1.02
C HIS A 31 -4.95 12.44 1.63
N THR A 32 -3.85 12.52 2.37
CA THR A 32 -3.18 13.79 2.69
C THR A 32 -1.89 13.88 1.88
N TRP A 33 -1.92 14.65 0.79
CA TRP A 33 -0.75 14.89 -0.06
C TRP A 33 0.29 15.72 0.71
N GLY A 34 1.54 15.27 0.70
CA GLY A 34 2.72 16.08 1.00
C GLY A 34 3.36 16.60 -0.30
N PRO A 35 4.57 17.15 -0.22
CA PRO A 35 5.38 17.48 -1.39
C PRO A 35 5.63 16.25 -2.29
N ASP A 36 5.69 16.45 -3.61
CA ASP A 36 5.86 15.38 -4.60
C ASP A 36 7.12 14.52 -4.32
N GLU A 37 8.20 15.13 -3.82
CA GLU A 37 9.43 14.43 -3.46
C GLU A 37 9.27 13.46 -2.30
N GLU A 38 8.29 13.70 -1.43
CA GLU A 38 7.97 12.84 -0.29
C GLU A 38 7.02 11.70 -0.67
N GLU A 39 6.21 11.89 -1.71
CA GLU A 39 5.20 10.93 -2.12
C GLU A 39 5.79 9.68 -2.77
N VAL A 40 5.19 8.53 -2.44
CA VAL A 40 5.56 7.23 -3.01
C VAL A 40 4.82 7.06 -4.32
N SER A 41 5.56 6.98 -5.42
CA SER A 41 4.99 6.64 -6.73
C SER A 41 4.87 5.12 -6.91
N TYR A 42 4.05 4.73 -7.88
CA TYR A 42 3.98 3.34 -8.33
C TYR A 42 5.35 2.78 -8.74
N LYS A 43 6.18 3.59 -9.41
CA LYS A 43 7.53 3.18 -9.83
C LYS A 43 8.46 2.96 -8.64
N ASP A 44 8.31 3.74 -7.58
CA ASP A 44 9.09 3.54 -6.35
C ASP A 44 8.75 2.19 -5.69
N LEU A 45 7.49 1.74 -5.77
CA LEU A 45 7.06 0.43 -5.28
C LEU A 45 7.62 -0.71 -6.15
N GLU A 46 7.57 -0.57 -7.49
CA GLU A 46 8.14 -1.57 -8.41
C GLU A 46 9.66 -1.70 -8.28
N ASP A 47 10.37 -0.56 -8.16
CA ASP A 47 11.83 -0.53 -8.02
C ASP A 47 12.30 -0.90 -6.59
N GLY A 48 11.39 -1.10 -5.63
CA GLY A 48 11.71 -1.31 -4.22
C GLY A 48 12.30 -0.09 -3.51
N LYS A 49 12.23 1.10 -4.12
CA LYS A 49 12.73 2.37 -3.58
C LYS A 49 11.77 3.04 -2.62
N ALA A 50 10.50 2.61 -2.59
CA ALA A 50 9.46 3.18 -1.75
C ALA A 50 9.89 3.30 -0.28
N VAL A 51 10.59 2.28 0.25
CA VAL A 51 11.05 2.23 1.65
C VAL A 51 11.94 3.43 2.03
N SER A 52 12.62 4.04 1.07
CA SER A 52 13.50 5.19 1.29
C SER A 52 12.78 6.55 1.30
N LYS A 53 11.51 6.59 0.90
CA LYS A 53 10.75 7.85 0.79
C LYS A 53 9.98 8.17 2.08
N PRO A 54 9.89 9.45 2.48
CA PRO A 54 9.13 9.86 3.66
C PRO A 54 7.66 9.41 3.66
N GLY A 55 6.99 9.46 2.49
CA GLY A 55 5.61 9.03 2.31
C GLY A 55 5.36 7.55 2.58
N TYR A 56 6.40 6.72 2.61
CA TYR A 56 6.28 5.30 2.93
C TYR A 56 5.79 5.03 4.36
N ASN A 57 5.98 6.00 5.27
CA ASN A 57 5.44 5.91 6.63
C ASN A 57 3.90 5.84 6.62
N LYS A 58 3.24 6.51 5.66
CA LYS A 58 1.78 6.42 5.49
C LYS A 58 1.37 5.00 5.08
N ILE A 59 2.08 4.43 4.10
CA ILE A 59 1.88 3.06 3.62
C ILE A 59 2.04 2.05 4.75
N ARG A 60 3.09 2.19 5.57
CA ARG A 60 3.34 1.35 6.76
C ARG A 60 2.22 1.47 7.78
N PHE A 61 1.80 2.69 8.09
CA PHE A 61 0.69 2.95 9.02
C PHE A 61 -0.60 2.27 8.55
N CYS A 62 -0.94 2.40 7.26
CA CYS A 62 -2.12 1.76 6.70
C CYS A 62 -2.01 0.23 6.71
N ALA A 63 -0.83 -0.33 6.40
CA ALA A 63 -0.56 -1.76 6.48
C ALA A 63 -0.76 -2.32 7.89
N ASP A 64 -0.40 -1.56 8.92
CA ASP A 64 -0.66 -1.91 10.33
C ASP A 64 -2.14 -1.81 10.67
N GLN A 65 -2.82 -0.79 10.17
CA GLN A 65 -4.26 -0.58 10.40
C GLN A 65 -5.09 -1.70 9.76
N VAL A 66 -4.84 -2.07 8.50
CA VAL A 66 -5.59 -3.15 7.85
C VAL A 66 -5.42 -4.48 8.57
N ARG A 67 -4.22 -4.79 9.07
CA ARG A 67 -4.00 -6.00 9.89
C ARG A 67 -4.87 -5.99 11.15
N ARG A 68 -4.96 -4.85 11.84
CA ARG A 68 -5.83 -4.70 13.03
C ARG A 68 -7.31 -4.86 12.69
N ASP A 69 -7.71 -4.41 11.51
CA ASP A 69 -9.08 -4.47 11.02
C ASP A 69 -9.43 -5.83 10.36
N GLY A 70 -8.51 -6.79 10.37
CA GLY A 70 -8.70 -8.11 9.75
C GLY A 70 -8.70 -8.11 8.22
N LEU A 71 -8.21 -7.02 7.62
CA LEU A 71 -8.02 -6.85 6.18
C LEU A 71 -6.56 -7.15 5.79
N LYS A 72 -6.38 -7.61 4.55
CA LYS A 72 -5.05 -7.88 3.98
C LYS A 72 -4.61 -6.87 2.94
N PHE A 73 -5.58 -6.20 2.30
CA PHE A 73 -5.33 -5.36 1.14
C PHE A 73 -5.65 -3.91 1.44
N PHE A 74 -4.90 -3.01 0.82
CA PHE A 74 -5.11 -1.58 0.89
C PHE A 74 -4.62 -0.86 -0.37
N TRP A 75 -4.99 0.41 -0.50
CA TRP A 75 -4.52 1.31 -1.55
C TRP A 75 -4.17 2.68 -0.99
#